data_AF-A0A376JZQ4-F1
#
_entry.id   AF-A0A376JZQ4-F1
#
_cell.length_a   1.000
_cell.length_b   1.000
_cell.length_c   1.000
_cell.angle_alpha   90.00
_cell.angle_beta   90.00
_cell.angle_gamma   90.00
#
_symmetry.space_group_name_H-M   'P 1'
#
loop_
_entity.id
_entity.type
_entity.pdbx_description
1 polymer ?
#
loop_
_entity_poly.entity_id
_entity_poly.type
_entity_poly.pdbx_seq_one_letter_code
_entity_poly.pdbx_strand_id
1 'polypeptide(L)'
;MSTGKGLLLVICLLFLPLKSALALNCYFGTSGGTVEKSEAIQPFAVPGNAKPGDKIWESDDIKIPVYCDNNTNGNFESEHVYAWVNPYPGVQDRYYQLGVTYNGVDYDASLGKSRIDTNQCIDSKNINIYTPEQIIAMGWQNKICSGDPR
;
A
#
# COMPACT_ATOMS: atom_id res chain seq x y z
N MET A 1 -18.00 -45.47 5.12
CA MET A 1 -17.48 -44.18 4.61
C MET A 1 -16.50 -43.59 5.61
N SER A 2 -15.26 -43.38 5.19
CA SER A 2 -14.50 -42.13 5.45
C SER A 2 -13.89 -41.80 6.82
N THR A 3 -13.51 -42.75 7.68
CA THR A 3 -12.72 -42.42 8.90
C THR A 3 -11.25 -42.08 8.58
N GLY A 4 -10.62 -42.77 7.62
CA GLY A 4 -9.23 -42.52 7.23
C GLY A 4 -8.99 -41.20 6.49
N LYS A 5 -10.02 -40.69 5.80
CA LYS A 5 -9.94 -39.39 5.09
C LYS A 5 -9.96 -38.20 6.05
N GLY A 6 -10.72 -38.31 7.15
CA GLY A 6 -10.77 -37.26 8.19
C GLY A 6 -9.44 -37.10 8.92
N LEU A 7 -8.80 -38.22 9.30
CA LEU A 7 -7.51 -38.20 9.99
C LEU A 7 -6.39 -37.64 9.10
N LEU A 8 -6.36 -38.05 7.81
CA LEU A 8 -5.38 -37.53 6.85
C LEU A 8 -5.54 -36.01 6.67
N LEU A 9 -6.77 -35.51 6.63
CA LEU A 9 -7.06 -34.09 6.45
C LEU A 9 -6.63 -33.26 7.68
N VAL A 10 -6.82 -33.78 8.89
CA VAL A 10 -6.32 -33.15 10.14
C VAL A 10 -4.79 -33.12 10.16
N ILE A 11 -4.13 -34.20 9.76
CA ILE A 11 -2.66 -34.24 9.66
C ILE A 11 -2.16 -33.22 8.62
N CYS A 12 -2.81 -33.12 7.46
CA CYS A 12 -2.47 -32.11 6.45
C CYS A 12 -2.63 -30.68 6.96
N LEU A 13 -3.67 -30.38 7.73
CA LEU A 13 -3.90 -29.05 8.32
C LEU A 13 -2.81 -28.67 9.34
N LEU A 14 -2.27 -29.63 10.09
CA LEU A 14 -1.18 -29.40 11.06
C LEU A 14 0.16 -29.07 10.39
N PHE A 15 0.37 -29.52 9.14
CA PHE A 15 1.57 -29.22 8.35
C PHE A 15 1.39 -28.03 7.39
N LEU A 16 0.24 -27.35 7.43
CA LEU A 16 0.10 -26.11 6.67
C LEU A 16 1.03 -25.06 7.27
N PRO A 17 1.93 -24.46 6.47
CA PRO A 17 2.72 -23.34 6.93
C PRO A 17 1.78 -22.16 7.16
N LEU A 18 1.43 -21.92 8.42
CA LEU A 18 0.75 -20.71 8.85
C LEU A 18 1.73 -19.55 8.69
N LYS A 19 1.70 -18.90 7.52
CA LYS A 19 2.40 -17.63 7.34
C LYS A 19 1.65 -16.58 8.13
N SER A 20 2.30 -15.96 9.10
CA SER A 20 1.77 -14.77 9.76
C SER A 20 1.49 -13.71 8.70
N ALA A 21 0.23 -13.29 8.57
CA ALA A 21 -0.11 -12.08 7.83
C ALA A 21 0.30 -10.90 8.72
N LEU A 22 1.52 -10.41 8.51
CA LEU A 22 2.00 -9.20 9.14
C LEU A 22 1.65 -8.05 8.20
N ALA A 23 0.85 -7.12 8.69
CA ALA A 23 0.51 -5.91 7.99
C ALA A 23 1.04 -4.73 8.82
N LEU A 24 1.62 -3.74 8.16
CA LEU A 24 1.93 -2.45 8.78
C LEU A 24 0.65 -1.83 9.33
N ASN A 25 0.81 -1.05 10.39
CA ASN A 25 -0.24 -0.13 10.81
C ASN A 25 0.00 1.20 10.10
N CYS A 26 -0.92 1.61 9.23
CA CYS A 26 -0.83 2.89 8.52
C CYS A 26 -2.02 3.79 8.87
N TYR A 27 -1.73 5.07 9.12
CA TYR A 27 -2.68 6.07 9.59
C TYR A 27 -2.42 7.42 8.92
N PHE A 28 -3.41 8.30 8.91
CA PHE A 28 -3.20 9.69 8.54
C PHE A 28 -2.44 10.45 9.62
N GLY A 29 -1.34 11.08 9.21
CA GLY A 29 -0.53 12.00 10.00
C GLY A 29 0.31 11.35 11.10
N THR A 30 -0.30 10.56 12.00
CA THR A 30 0.36 10.04 13.21
C THR A 30 -0.14 8.66 13.60
N SER A 31 0.62 7.97 14.46
CA SER A 31 0.25 6.67 15.02
C SER A 31 -1.12 6.71 15.69
N GLY A 32 -2.02 5.79 15.30
CA GLY A 32 -3.38 5.73 15.82
C GLY A 32 -4.32 6.82 15.27
N GLY A 33 -3.92 7.55 14.22
CA GLY A 33 -4.76 8.50 13.51
C GLY A 33 -5.91 7.84 12.74
N THR A 34 -6.67 8.63 11.98
CA THR A 34 -7.74 8.10 11.12
C THR A 34 -7.16 7.32 9.95
N VAL A 35 -7.93 6.37 9.42
CA VAL A 35 -7.55 5.55 8.25
C VAL A 35 -8.41 5.84 7.02
N GLU A 36 -9.45 6.65 7.20
CA GLU A 36 -10.35 7.09 6.13
C GLU A 36 -10.40 8.62 6.13
N LYS A 37 -10.43 9.18 4.92
CA LYS A 37 -10.62 10.60 4.65
C LYS A 37 -11.46 10.72 3.39
N SER A 38 -12.44 11.61 3.44
CA SER A 38 -13.28 11.95 2.29
C SER A 38 -13.17 13.45 2.03
N GLU A 39 -13.06 13.82 0.76
CA GLU A 39 -13.12 15.21 0.32
C GLU A 39 -14.21 15.37 -0.72
N ALA A 40 -14.95 16.47 -0.62
CA ALA A 40 -15.97 16.83 -1.60
C ALA A 40 -15.33 17.67 -2.71
N ILE A 41 -15.52 17.24 -3.95
CA ILE A 41 -15.14 18.02 -5.12
C ILE A 41 -16.09 19.21 -5.22
N GLN A 42 -15.54 20.42 -5.25
CA GLN A 42 -16.33 21.64 -5.45
C GLN A 42 -16.90 21.69 -6.87
N PRO A 43 -18.05 22.36 -7.08
CA PRO A 43 -18.59 22.54 -8.41
C PRO A 43 -17.57 23.18 -9.36
N PHE A 44 -17.46 22.63 -10.58
CA PHE A 44 -16.60 23.13 -11.62
C PHE A 44 -17.35 23.23 -12.95
N ALA A 45 -16.84 24.05 -13.87
CA ALA A 45 -17.41 24.20 -15.20
C ALA A 45 -16.63 23.34 -16.20
N VAL A 46 -17.36 22.62 -17.07
CA VAL A 46 -16.77 21.86 -18.17
C VAL A 46 -16.61 22.77 -19.40
N PRO A 47 -15.44 22.82 -20.04
CA PRO A 47 -15.27 23.57 -21.29
C PRO A 47 -16.22 23.07 -22.38
N GLY A 48 -16.92 23.98 -23.07
CA GLY A 48 -17.89 23.61 -24.11
C GLY A 48 -17.29 22.95 -25.36
N ASN A 49 -15.96 22.99 -25.50
CA ASN A 49 -15.19 22.36 -26.57
C ASN A 49 -14.49 21.06 -26.16
N ALA A 50 -14.74 20.56 -24.94
CA ALA A 50 -14.17 19.31 -24.45
C ALA A 50 -14.59 18.11 -25.31
N LYS A 51 -13.67 17.18 -25.51
CA LYS A 51 -13.84 15.95 -26.27
C LYS A 51 -13.66 14.73 -25.36
N PRO A 52 -14.19 13.55 -25.73
CA PRO A 52 -13.90 12.32 -25.01
C PRO A 52 -12.39 12.09 -24.87
N GLY A 53 -11.93 11.85 -23.64
CA GLY A 53 -10.52 11.68 -23.30
C GLY A 53 -9.82 12.95 -22.81
N ASP A 54 -10.45 14.13 -22.93
CA ASP A 54 -9.87 15.36 -22.38
C ASP A 54 -9.92 15.33 -20.85
N LYS A 55 -8.83 15.76 -20.21
CA LYS A 55 -8.84 16.13 -18.79
C LYS A 55 -9.55 17.49 -18.66
N ILE A 56 -10.80 17.45 -18.20
CA ILE A 56 -11.68 18.64 -18.12
C ILE A 56 -11.60 19.39 -16.78
N TRP A 57 -11.05 18.75 -15.76
CA TRP A 57 -10.87 19.30 -14.42
C TRP A 57 -9.76 18.55 -13.69
N GLU A 58 -9.00 19.27 -12.87
CA GLU A 58 -7.98 18.75 -11.96
C GLU A 58 -8.03 19.61 -10.69
N SER A 59 -7.91 18.98 -9.52
CA SER A 59 -7.79 19.72 -8.27
C SER A 59 -6.41 20.35 -8.15
N ASP A 60 -6.25 21.27 -7.19
CA ASP A 60 -4.92 21.60 -6.69
C ASP A 60 -4.24 20.35 -6.10
N ASP A 61 -2.91 20.43 -5.93
CA ASP A 61 -2.12 19.36 -5.31
C ASP A 61 -2.63 19.03 -3.90
N ILE A 62 -3.03 17.77 -3.71
CA ILE A 62 -3.47 17.25 -2.41
C ILE A 62 -2.31 16.52 -1.74
N LYS A 63 -1.94 16.96 -0.53
CA LYS A 63 -0.95 16.25 0.30
C LYS A 63 -1.66 15.35 1.29
N ILE A 64 -1.38 14.05 1.17
CA ILE A 64 -1.93 13.02 2.05
C ILE A 64 -0.81 12.49 2.95
N PRO A 65 -0.66 13.02 4.18
CA PRO A 65 0.38 12.54 5.09
C PRO A 65 -0.01 11.18 5.65
N VAL A 66 0.80 10.16 5.37
CA VAL A 66 0.60 8.81 5.90
C VAL A 66 1.77 8.46 6.81
N TYR A 67 1.45 8.00 8.02
CA TYR A 67 2.38 7.42 8.96
C TYR A 67 2.17 5.91 8.97
N CYS A 68 3.22 5.14 8.70
CA CYS A 68 3.20 3.68 8.77
C CYS A 68 4.22 3.18 9.79
N ASP A 69 3.85 2.18 10.59
CA ASP A 69 4.74 1.54 11.53
C ASP A 69 4.44 0.05 11.71
N ASN A 70 5.07 -0.55 12.72
CA ASN A 70 4.77 -1.90 13.18
C ASN A 70 5.12 -3.03 12.20
N ASN A 71 6.16 -2.83 11.38
CA ASN A 71 6.83 -3.95 10.75
C ASN A 71 7.42 -4.86 11.84
N THR A 72 6.80 -6.02 12.03
CA THR A 72 7.17 -7.02 13.05
C THR A 72 7.66 -8.30 12.41
N ASN A 73 8.16 -8.22 11.17
CA ASN A 73 8.64 -9.37 10.41
C ASN A 73 9.70 -10.15 11.20
N GLY A 74 9.38 -11.42 11.50
CA GLY A 74 10.26 -12.32 12.27
C GLY A 74 11.55 -12.70 11.54
N ASN A 75 11.58 -12.53 10.21
CA ASN A 75 12.79 -12.71 9.41
C ASN A 75 13.61 -11.42 9.28
N PHE A 76 13.25 -10.38 10.01
CA PHE A 76 13.90 -9.07 10.04
C PHE A 76 13.84 -8.29 8.71
N GLU A 77 13.06 -8.75 7.73
CA GLU A 77 12.92 -8.09 6.43
C GLU A 77 12.20 -6.74 6.57
N SER A 78 12.71 -5.74 5.86
CA SER A 78 12.03 -4.47 5.64
C SER A 78 10.77 -4.63 4.80
N GLU A 79 9.85 -3.68 4.89
CA GLU A 79 8.60 -3.68 4.14
C GLU A 79 8.43 -2.37 3.36
N HIS A 80 8.12 -2.48 2.06
CA HIS A 80 7.86 -1.34 1.19
C HIS A 80 6.41 -0.92 1.25
N VAL A 81 6.18 0.39 1.34
CA VAL A 81 4.83 0.97 1.37
C VAL A 81 4.41 1.33 -0.05
N TYR A 82 3.23 0.88 -0.45
CA TYR A 82 2.65 1.18 -1.75
C TYR A 82 1.32 1.91 -1.57
N ALA A 83 1.03 2.86 -2.45
CA ALA A 83 -0.30 3.41 -2.60
C ALA A 83 -1.05 2.61 -3.67
N TRP A 84 -2.36 2.44 -3.47
CA TRP A 84 -3.22 1.80 -4.45
C TRP A 84 -4.30 2.78 -4.87
N VAL A 85 -4.36 3.06 -6.16
CA VAL A 85 -5.43 3.85 -6.76
C VAL A 85 -6.44 2.92 -7.40
N ASN A 86 -7.71 3.16 -7.12
CA ASN A 86 -8.81 2.38 -7.66
C ASN A 86 -9.90 3.34 -8.17
N PRO A 87 -9.61 4.10 -9.25
CA PRO A 87 -10.61 4.95 -9.88
C PRO A 87 -11.74 4.09 -10.43
N TYR A 88 -12.96 4.32 -9.94
CA TYR A 88 -14.15 3.68 -10.46
C TYR A 88 -14.95 4.69 -11.30
N PRO A 89 -15.62 4.25 -12.38
CA PRO A 89 -16.60 5.08 -13.06
C PRO A 89 -17.66 5.51 -12.05
N GLY A 90 -18.03 6.80 -12.05
CA GLY A 90 -19.07 7.29 -11.15
C GLY A 90 -20.37 6.51 -11.37
N VAL A 91 -20.94 5.92 -10.32
CA VAL A 91 -22.23 5.22 -10.40
C VAL A 91 -23.36 6.13 -10.86
N GLN A 92 -23.22 7.44 -10.63
CA GLN A 92 -24.22 8.45 -11.00
C GLN A 92 -23.94 9.13 -12.34
N ASP A 93 -22.69 9.12 -12.85
CA ASP A 93 -22.35 9.84 -14.08
C ASP A 93 -21.44 9.00 -14.98
N ARG A 94 -22.05 8.35 -15.97
CA ARG A 94 -21.39 7.42 -16.90
C ARG A 94 -20.49 8.13 -17.91
N TYR A 95 -20.60 9.46 -18.01
CA TYR A 95 -19.86 10.24 -19.00
C TYR A 95 -18.56 10.83 -18.45
N TYR A 96 -18.35 10.79 -17.13
CA TYR A 96 -17.13 11.24 -16.49
C TYR A 96 -16.38 10.09 -15.84
N GLN A 97 -15.06 10.16 -15.90
CA GLN A 97 -14.16 9.20 -15.26
C GLN A 97 -13.37 9.92 -14.17
N LEU A 98 -13.23 9.25 -13.03
CA LEU A 98 -12.32 9.69 -11.98
C LEU A 98 -10.91 9.22 -12.31
N GLY A 99 -9.93 10.00 -11.89
CA GLY A 99 -8.52 9.66 -11.96
C GLY A 99 -7.73 10.36 -10.87
N VAL A 100 -6.50 9.93 -10.69
CA VAL A 100 -5.51 10.52 -9.79
C VAL A 100 -4.26 10.81 -10.59
N THR A 101 -3.80 12.06 -10.57
CA THR A 101 -2.44 12.39 -11.05
C THR A 101 -1.47 12.20 -9.90
N TYR A 102 -0.42 11.41 -10.08
CA TYR A 102 0.66 11.26 -9.09
C TYR A 102 2.01 11.43 -9.77
N ASN A 103 2.82 12.41 -9.31
CA ASN A 103 4.12 12.76 -9.89
C ASN A 103 4.09 12.93 -11.43
N GLY A 104 3.02 13.54 -11.95
CA GLY A 104 2.83 13.79 -13.38
C GLY A 104 2.35 12.58 -14.20
N VAL A 105 2.02 11.46 -13.56
CA VAL A 105 1.44 10.27 -14.20
C VAL A 105 -0.04 10.19 -13.87
N ASP A 106 -0.88 10.05 -14.91
CA ASP A 106 -2.33 9.94 -14.77
C ASP A 106 -2.75 8.48 -14.55
N TYR A 107 -3.52 8.25 -13.49
CA TYR A 107 -4.13 6.96 -13.16
C TYR A 107 -5.66 7.08 -13.21
N ASP A 108 -6.26 6.63 -14.31
CA ASP A 108 -7.71 6.72 -14.52
C ASP A 108 -8.40 5.34 -14.54
N ALA A 109 -9.73 5.37 -14.67
CA ALA A 109 -10.55 4.16 -14.69
C ALA A 109 -10.22 3.18 -15.84
N SER A 110 -9.54 3.62 -16.91
CA SER A 110 -9.14 2.76 -18.02
C SER A 110 -7.96 1.85 -17.66
N LEU A 111 -7.07 2.30 -16.76
CA LEU A 111 -5.97 1.50 -16.21
C LEU A 111 -6.44 0.54 -15.11
N GLY A 112 -7.60 0.83 -14.51
CA GLY A 112 -8.16 0.06 -13.40
C GLY A 112 -7.32 0.19 -12.12
N LYS A 113 -7.39 -0.82 -11.26
CA LYS A 113 -6.66 -0.83 -9.98
C LYS A 113 -5.15 -0.84 -10.23
N SER A 114 -4.49 0.25 -9.86
CA SER A 114 -3.07 0.46 -10.09
C SER A 114 -2.29 0.62 -8.79
N ARG A 115 -1.08 0.08 -8.75
CA ARG A 115 -0.13 0.22 -7.64
C ARG A 115 0.86 1.34 -7.94
N ILE A 116 1.06 2.22 -6.97
CA ILE A 116 2.03 3.30 -7.00
C ILE A 116 3.10 3.00 -5.96
N ASP A 117 4.36 3.03 -6.39
CA ASP A 117 5.50 2.96 -5.49
C ASP A 117 5.69 4.31 -4.80
N THR A 118 5.61 4.32 -3.47
CA THR A 118 5.82 5.54 -2.68
C THR A 118 7.30 5.82 -2.39
N ASN A 119 8.16 4.86 -2.74
CA ASN A 119 9.57 4.79 -2.35
C ASN A 119 9.79 4.80 -0.82
N GLN A 120 8.73 4.61 -0.03
CA GLN A 120 8.85 4.49 1.42
C GLN A 120 9.08 3.04 1.81
N CYS A 121 9.92 2.86 2.82
CA CYS A 121 10.29 1.55 3.35
C CYS A 121 10.37 1.64 4.87
N ILE A 122 9.91 0.60 5.55
CA ILE A 122 9.88 0.50 7.01
C ILE A 122 10.70 -0.70 7.45
N ASP A 123 11.76 -0.45 8.23
CA ASP A 123 12.58 -1.49 8.84
C ASP A 123 11.79 -2.34 9.84
N SER A 124 12.13 -3.63 9.94
CA SER A 124 11.53 -4.49 10.96
C SER A 124 11.94 -4.02 12.36
N LYS A 125 10.97 -3.80 13.26
CA LYS A 125 11.25 -3.48 14.67
C LYS A 125 12.15 -4.54 15.33
N ASN A 126 12.10 -5.78 14.85
CA ASN A 126 12.92 -6.87 15.38
C ASN A 126 14.40 -6.75 15.03
N ILE A 127 14.77 -5.92 14.04
CA ILE A 127 16.19 -5.71 13.67
C ILE A 127 16.90 -4.75 14.64
N ASN A 128 16.14 -3.93 15.38
CA ASN A 128 16.66 -2.90 16.28
C ASN A 128 17.44 -3.45 17.49
N ILE A 129 17.39 -4.76 17.73
CA ILE A 129 18.18 -5.41 18.79
C ILE A 129 19.66 -5.59 18.39
N TYR A 130 19.98 -5.44 17.10
CA TYR A 130 21.32 -5.62 16.56
C TYR A 130 22.02 -4.28 16.36
N THR A 131 23.31 -4.24 16.69
CA THR A 131 24.14 -3.08 16.36
C THR A 131 24.50 -3.06 14.87
N PRO A 132 24.90 -1.90 14.32
CA PRO A 132 25.37 -1.82 12.94
C PRO A 132 26.48 -2.82 12.59
N GLU A 133 27.44 -3.04 13.51
CA GLU A 133 28.54 -3.99 13.32
C GLU A 133 28.04 -5.42 13.25
N GLN A 134 27.02 -5.77 14.04
CA GLN A 134 26.40 -7.09 14.01
C GLN A 134 25.65 -7.30 12.69
N ILE A 135 24.89 -6.30 12.21
CA ILE A 135 24.20 -6.36 10.92
C ILE A 135 25.21 -6.59 9.78
N ILE A 136 26.34 -5.87 9.80
CA ILE A 136 27.43 -6.06 8.82
C ILE A 136 28.02 -7.47 8.92
N ALA A 137 28.33 -7.93 10.13
CA ALA A 137 28.93 -9.25 10.36
C ALA A 137 28.02 -10.39 9.91
N MET A 138 26.70 -10.22 10.00
CA MET A 138 25.71 -11.19 9.53
C MET A 138 25.40 -11.09 8.03
N GLY A 139 25.88 -10.03 7.35
CA GLY A 139 25.55 -9.79 5.94
C GLY A 139 24.10 -9.37 5.72
N TRP A 140 23.47 -8.70 6.71
CA TRP A 140 22.04 -8.38 6.72
C TRP A 140 21.73 -6.95 6.25
N GLN A 141 22.65 -6.29 5.56
CA GLN A 141 22.46 -4.93 5.04
C GLN A 141 21.25 -4.84 4.10
N ASN A 142 20.95 -5.89 3.35
CA ASN A 142 19.80 -5.93 2.44
C ASN A 142 18.44 -6.08 3.15
N LYS A 143 18.43 -6.30 4.48
CA LYS A 143 17.21 -6.42 5.28
C LYS A 143 16.73 -5.08 5.84
N ILE A 144 17.56 -4.04 5.75
CA ILE A 144 17.20 -2.68 6.14
C ILE A 144 16.98 -1.81 4.91
N CYS A 145 16.08 -0.85 5.03
CA CYS A 145 15.64 0.03 3.96
C CYS A 145 16.75 0.88 3.36
N SER A 146 17.69 1.34 4.19
CA SER A 146 18.83 2.15 3.74
C SER A 146 19.86 1.34 2.96
N GLY A 147 19.94 0.02 3.15
CA GLY A 147 21.08 -0.78 2.72
C GLY A 147 22.40 -0.45 3.45
N ASP A 148 22.39 0.54 4.34
CA ASP A 148 23.55 1.01 5.11
C ASP A 148 23.18 1.09 6.59
N PRO A 149 23.77 0.25 7.46
CA PRO A 149 23.45 0.23 8.87
C PRO A 149 24.10 1.34 9.69
N ARG A 150 24.92 2.22 9.08
CA ARG A 150 25.64 3.30 9.78
C ARG A 150 24.91 4.64 9.77
#